data_AF-A0A965D8H6-F1
#
_entry.id   AF-A0A965D8H6-F1
#
_cell.length_a   1.000
_cell.length_b   1.000
_cell.length_c   1.000
_cell.angle_alpha   90.00
_cell.angle_beta   90.00
_cell.angle_gamma   90.00
#
_symmetry.space_group_name_H-M   'P 1'
#
loop_
_entity.id
_entity.type
_entity.pdbx_description
1 polymer ?
#
loop_
_entity_poly.entity_id
_entity_poly.type
_entity_poly.pdbx_seq_one_letter_code
_entity_poly.pdbx_strand_id
1 'polypeptide(L)'
;MRADPAKLKAYLERILEYWPAVFPPPAAVVAATLPEAVPAGDTRGCRVPLLDSGSADADSARFISASNALLGGVSNAVRAWAHTPHVAKMFLPFYFAFERDGVGSLLPAPLRLMVLLKIHHTHNARYMLAHHTMLGRAAGLDQQHLHALSRADAAVAPVFSPRERAAIAWAALVATNSAKRDDAVFGELKKHFNPAEIVEMTALCAIASNADLVYNALRVPLEPATALGEMYRAVAADPARLRAYLEAVIADWPATMPAIDAGPRG
;
A
#
# COMPACT_ATOMS: atom_id res chain seq x y z
N MET A 1 13.20 -25.02 -5.10
CA MET A 1 12.75 -25.30 -3.72
C MET A 1 11.23 -25.28 -3.71
N ARG A 2 10.55 -26.38 -3.34
CA ARG A 2 9.07 -26.38 -3.19
C ARG A 2 8.73 -26.00 -1.76
N ALA A 3 7.84 -25.01 -1.59
CA ALA A 3 7.32 -24.67 -0.27
C ALA A 3 6.39 -25.78 0.23
N ASP A 4 6.47 -26.11 1.51
CA ASP A 4 5.56 -27.05 2.17
C ASP A 4 4.28 -26.29 2.56
N PRO A 5 3.11 -26.61 1.95
CA PRO A 5 1.87 -25.88 2.21
C PRO A 5 1.44 -25.96 3.68
N ALA A 6 1.67 -27.09 4.35
CA ALA A 6 1.27 -27.29 5.74
C ALA A 6 2.11 -26.42 6.68
N LYS A 7 3.42 -26.32 6.44
CA LYS A 7 4.30 -25.46 7.24
C LYS A 7 3.95 -23.98 7.10
N LEU A 8 3.60 -23.53 5.90
CA LEU A 8 3.23 -22.13 5.68
C LEU A 8 1.86 -21.79 6.29
N LYS A 9 0.89 -22.71 6.25
CA LYS A 9 -0.38 -22.57 6.97
C LYS A 9 -0.16 -22.46 8.48
N ALA A 10 0.63 -23.37 9.05
CA ALA A 10 0.94 -23.37 10.49
C ALA A 10 1.66 -22.08 10.93
N TYR A 11 2.52 -21.52 10.07
CA TYR A 11 3.15 -20.23 10.31
C TYR A 11 2.12 -19.09 10.41
N LEU A 12 1.14 -19.04 9.50
CA LEU A 12 0.07 -18.02 9.52
C LEU A 12 -0.85 -18.18 10.73
N GLU A 13 -1.23 -19.41 11.08
CA GLU A 13 -2.01 -19.70 12.29
C GLU A 13 -1.29 -19.20 13.55
N ARG A 14 0.02 -19.41 13.61
CA ARG A 14 0.84 -18.95 14.73
C ARG A 14 0.99 -17.42 14.78
N ILE A 15 1.02 -16.74 13.64
CA ILE A 15 0.97 -15.27 13.61
C ILE A 15 -0.34 -14.78 14.23
N LEU A 16 -1.47 -15.37 13.85
CA LEU A 16 -2.78 -14.99 14.39
C LEU A 16 -2.90 -15.22 15.90
N GLU A 17 -2.26 -16.26 16.44
CA GLU A 17 -2.26 -16.55 17.88
C GLU A 17 -1.65 -15.42 18.71
N TYR A 18 -0.55 -14.82 18.26
CA TYR A 18 0.14 -13.74 18.99
C TYR A 18 -0.23 -12.34 18.50
N TRP A 19 -1.12 -12.24 17.50
CA TRP A 19 -1.57 -10.95 17.02
C TRP A 19 -2.46 -10.29 18.09
N PRO A 20 -2.17 -9.04 18.50
CA PRO A 20 -2.90 -8.44 19.60
C PRO A 20 -4.39 -8.33 19.28
N ALA A 21 -5.23 -8.70 20.26
CA ALA A 21 -6.68 -8.74 20.11
C ALA A 21 -7.32 -7.35 20.03
N VAL A 22 -6.62 -6.31 20.50
CA VAL A 22 -7.06 -4.92 20.50
C VAL A 22 -5.88 -4.05 20.09
N PHE A 23 -6.08 -3.23 19.06
CA PHE A 23 -5.15 -2.17 18.70
C PHE A 23 -5.64 -0.83 19.26
N PRO A 24 -4.74 0.16 19.45
CA PRO A 24 -5.14 1.50 19.83
C PRO A 24 -6.23 2.02 18.88
N PRO A 25 -7.26 2.71 19.40
CA PRO A 25 -8.29 3.27 18.54
C PRO A 25 -7.64 4.23 17.54
N PRO A 26 -8.11 4.23 16.30
CA PRO A 26 -7.54 5.07 15.27
C PRO A 26 -7.77 6.56 15.56
N ALA A 27 -6.92 7.43 15.01
CA ALA A 27 -7.17 8.86 15.01
C ALA A 27 -8.47 9.20 14.25
N ALA A 28 -9.11 10.31 14.64
CA ALA A 28 -10.42 10.73 14.14
C ALA A 28 -10.47 10.84 12.61
N VAL A 29 -11.64 10.49 12.08
CA VAL A 29 -11.96 10.43 10.65
C VAL A 29 -12.23 11.84 10.12
N VAL A 30 -11.54 12.25 9.05
CA VAL A 30 -11.90 13.46 8.28
C VAL A 30 -12.32 13.04 6.87
N ALA A 31 -13.52 13.44 6.46
CA ALA A 31 -14.01 13.19 5.11
C ALA A 31 -13.12 13.91 4.08
N ALA A 32 -12.58 13.16 3.13
CA ALA A 32 -11.72 13.69 2.07
C ALA A 32 -12.52 13.97 0.79
N THR A 33 -12.22 15.09 0.12
CA THR A 33 -12.73 15.44 -1.22
C THR A 33 -11.60 15.38 -2.25
N LEU A 34 -11.96 15.04 -3.49
CA LEU A 34 -11.00 14.99 -4.60
C LEU A 34 -10.54 16.39 -5.02
N PRO A 35 -9.28 16.56 -5.45
CA PRO A 35 -8.83 17.80 -6.07
C PRO A 35 -9.48 18.02 -7.45
N GLU A 36 -9.55 19.28 -7.88
CA GLU A 36 -10.16 19.72 -9.14
C GLU A 36 -9.44 19.29 -10.43
N ALA A 37 -8.26 18.65 -10.35
CA ALA A 37 -7.63 18.05 -11.53
C ALA A 37 -6.64 16.95 -11.15
N VAL A 38 -7.04 15.70 -11.36
CA VAL A 38 -6.06 14.63 -11.66
C VAL A 38 -5.67 14.84 -13.13
N PRO A 39 -4.39 14.77 -13.55
CA PRO A 39 -3.97 14.93 -14.95
C PRO A 39 -4.79 14.06 -15.93
N ALA A 40 -4.63 14.16 -17.25
CA ALA A 40 -5.25 13.14 -18.13
C ALA A 40 -4.58 11.76 -17.93
N GLY A 41 -5.37 10.69 -17.84
CA GLY A 41 -4.87 9.31 -17.69
C GLY A 41 -4.22 8.79 -18.98
N ASP A 42 -3.46 7.70 -18.87
CA ASP A 42 -2.95 7.00 -20.05
C ASP A 42 -4.13 6.43 -20.87
N THR A 43 -4.35 6.96 -22.07
CA THR A 43 -5.45 6.54 -22.96
C THR A 43 -5.21 5.18 -23.63
N ARG A 44 -4.02 4.60 -23.47
CA ARG A 44 -3.62 3.33 -24.11
C ARG A 44 -4.17 2.09 -23.41
N GLY A 45 -4.97 2.25 -22.35
CA GLY A 45 -5.63 1.16 -21.62
C GLY A 45 -4.67 0.31 -20.76
N CYS A 46 -5.26 -0.49 -19.87
CA CYS A 46 -4.53 -1.47 -19.05
C CYS A 46 -3.92 -2.56 -19.95
N ARG A 47 -2.70 -2.99 -19.65
CA ARG A 47 -2.01 -4.05 -20.42
C ARG A 47 -2.50 -5.46 -20.09
N VAL A 48 -3.25 -5.62 -19.01
CA VAL A 48 -3.91 -6.86 -18.61
C VAL A 48 -5.40 -6.62 -18.39
N PRO A 49 -6.28 -7.58 -18.69
CA PRO A 49 -7.69 -7.46 -18.33
C PRO A 49 -7.85 -7.24 -16.83
N LEU A 50 -8.80 -6.42 -16.41
CA LEU A 50 -9.15 -6.30 -15.00
C LEU A 50 -10.23 -7.34 -14.68
N LEU A 51 -9.94 -8.26 -13.76
CA LEU A 51 -10.89 -9.31 -13.40
C LEU A 51 -12.02 -8.77 -12.51
N ASP A 52 -13.23 -9.25 -12.75
CA ASP A 52 -14.39 -9.07 -11.89
C ASP A 52 -14.77 -10.41 -11.27
N SER A 53 -15.50 -10.40 -10.15
CA SER A 53 -15.92 -11.64 -9.49
C SER A 53 -16.73 -12.58 -10.40
N GLY A 54 -17.45 -12.04 -11.39
CA GLY A 54 -18.23 -12.82 -12.36
C GLY A 54 -17.44 -13.36 -13.56
N SER A 55 -16.24 -12.84 -13.83
CA SER A 55 -15.38 -13.26 -14.96
C SER A 55 -14.13 -14.01 -14.53
N ALA A 56 -13.85 -14.06 -13.23
CA ALA A 56 -12.67 -14.68 -12.68
C ALA A 56 -12.87 -16.16 -12.35
N ASP A 57 -11.77 -16.92 -12.29
CA ASP A 57 -11.79 -18.27 -11.73
C ASP A 57 -12.14 -18.26 -10.23
N ALA A 58 -12.36 -19.44 -9.66
CA ALA A 58 -12.82 -19.57 -8.29
C ALA A 58 -11.83 -18.99 -7.26
N ASP A 59 -10.52 -19.15 -7.46
CA ASP A 59 -9.50 -18.63 -6.54
C ASP A 59 -9.41 -17.11 -6.58
N SER A 60 -9.50 -16.55 -7.79
CA SER A 60 -9.49 -15.13 -8.08
C SER A 60 -10.73 -14.45 -7.53
N ALA A 61 -11.91 -15.05 -7.72
CA ALA A 61 -13.17 -14.56 -7.16
C ALA A 61 -13.15 -14.55 -5.63
N ARG A 62 -12.59 -15.60 -4.99
CA ARG A 62 -12.39 -15.63 -3.52
C ARG A 62 -11.46 -14.52 -3.04
N PHE A 63 -10.34 -14.30 -3.72
CA PHE A 63 -9.43 -13.20 -3.38
C PHE A 63 -10.11 -11.83 -3.51
N ILE A 64 -10.85 -11.57 -4.59
CA ILE A 64 -11.60 -10.32 -4.79
C ILE A 64 -12.61 -10.11 -3.67
N SER A 65 -13.37 -11.15 -3.31
CA SER A 65 -14.36 -11.10 -2.23
C SER A 65 -13.72 -10.80 -0.87
N ALA A 66 -12.64 -11.49 -0.50
CA ALA A 66 -11.91 -11.24 0.74
C ALA A 66 -11.31 -9.82 0.77
N SER A 67 -10.77 -9.35 -0.35
CA SER A 67 -10.21 -8.01 -0.48
C SER A 67 -11.29 -6.93 -0.30
N ASN A 68 -12.49 -7.15 -0.85
CA ASN A 68 -13.63 -6.25 -0.63
C ASN A 68 -14.02 -6.17 0.85
N ALA A 69 -14.07 -7.31 1.54
CA ALA A 69 -14.38 -7.36 2.97
C ALA A 69 -13.33 -6.60 3.82
N LEU A 70 -12.05 -6.69 3.43
CA LEU A 70 -10.97 -5.97 4.10
C LEU A 70 -11.02 -4.46 3.83
N LEU A 71 -11.06 -4.08 2.56
CA LEU A 71 -10.84 -2.70 2.10
C LEU A 71 -12.13 -1.87 2.02
N GLY A 72 -13.31 -2.51 2.04
CA GLY A 72 -14.60 -1.85 1.84
C GLY A 72 -14.91 -1.50 0.37
N GLY A 73 -14.13 -2.04 -0.57
CA GLY A 73 -14.29 -1.86 -2.01
C GLY A 73 -13.27 -2.68 -2.80
N VAL A 74 -13.48 -2.81 -4.11
CA VAL A 74 -12.56 -3.53 -5.02
C VAL A 74 -11.88 -2.53 -5.96
N SER A 75 -10.62 -2.21 -5.69
CA SER A 75 -9.81 -1.34 -6.54
C SER A 75 -9.34 -2.03 -7.82
N ASN A 76 -8.97 -1.26 -8.83
CA ASN A 76 -8.37 -1.78 -10.06
C ASN A 76 -7.04 -2.50 -9.80
N ALA A 77 -6.29 -2.11 -8.77
CA ALA A 77 -5.14 -2.87 -8.29
C ALA A 77 -5.53 -4.28 -7.80
N VAL A 78 -6.59 -4.42 -7.01
CA VAL A 78 -7.10 -5.75 -6.59
C VAL A 78 -7.50 -6.57 -7.81
N ARG A 79 -8.20 -5.97 -8.77
CA ARG A 79 -8.62 -6.65 -10.01
C ARG A 79 -7.43 -7.11 -10.88
N ALA A 80 -6.35 -6.35 -10.90
CA ALA A 80 -5.12 -6.73 -11.59
C ALA A 80 -4.36 -7.85 -10.85
N TRP A 81 -4.23 -7.75 -9.53
CA TRP A 81 -3.60 -8.78 -8.70
C TRP A 81 -4.38 -10.10 -8.67
N ALA A 82 -5.68 -10.06 -8.95
CA ALA A 82 -6.52 -11.25 -9.03
C ALA A 82 -6.05 -12.27 -10.08
N HIS A 83 -5.24 -11.89 -11.07
CA HIS A 83 -4.57 -12.84 -11.98
C HIS A 83 -3.58 -13.78 -11.29
N THR A 84 -3.12 -13.44 -10.08
CA THR A 84 -2.20 -14.27 -9.28
C THR A 84 -2.68 -14.34 -7.82
N PRO A 85 -3.85 -14.94 -7.58
CA PRO A 85 -4.58 -14.77 -6.32
C PRO A 85 -3.81 -15.32 -5.11
N HIS A 86 -3.02 -16.39 -5.28
CA HIS A 86 -2.22 -16.95 -4.17
C HIS A 86 -1.06 -16.03 -3.74
N VAL A 87 -0.46 -15.29 -4.67
CA VAL A 87 0.56 -14.28 -4.34
C VAL A 87 -0.14 -13.06 -3.72
N ALA A 88 -1.24 -12.63 -4.34
CA ALA A 88 -2.00 -11.46 -3.90
C ALA A 88 -2.57 -11.60 -2.48
N LYS A 89 -3.01 -12.81 -2.10
CA LYS A 89 -3.48 -13.15 -0.74
C LYS A 89 -2.46 -12.84 0.35
N MET A 90 -1.16 -12.96 0.03
CA MET A 90 -0.07 -12.68 0.96
C MET A 90 0.41 -11.23 0.88
N PHE A 91 0.39 -10.67 -0.33
CA PHE A 91 0.86 -9.32 -0.60
C PHE A 91 -0.05 -8.25 0.01
N LEU A 92 -1.37 -8.39 -0.13
CA LEU A 92 -2.33 -7.40 0.34
C LEU A 92 -2.21 -7.07 1.85
N PRO A 93 -2.22 -8.04 2.79
CA PRO A 93 -2.12 -7.73 4.21
C PRO A 93 -0.77 -7.13 4.60
N PHE A 94 0.32 -7.52 3.90
CA PHE A 94 1.64 -6.94 4.11
C PHE A 94 1.65 -5.45 3.72
N TYR A 95 1.09 -5.12 2.55
CA TYR A 95 0.93 -3.74 2.09
C TYR A 95 0.03 -2.92 3.02
N PHE A 96 -1.12 -3.49 3.40
CA PHE A 96 -2.12 -2.86 4.24
C PHE A 96 -1.58 -2.45 5.62
N ALA A 97 -0.74 -3.28 6.25
CA ALA A 97 -0.14 -3.01 7.56
C ALA A 97 0.74 -1.75 7.58
N PHE A 98 1.35 -1.41 6.43
CA PHE A 98 2.19 -0.23 6.28
C PHE A 98 1.41 1.07 6.10
N GLU A 99 0.15 1.04 5.63
CA GLU A 99 -0.60 2.25 5.26
C GLU A 99 -1.64 2.66 6.29
N ARG A 100 -2.15 1.71 7.07
CA ARG A 100 -3.25 1.94 8.00
C ARG A 100 -2.76 2.06 9.43
N ASP A 101 -3.47 2.87 10.23
CA ASP A 101 -3.27 2.89 11.68
C ASP A 101 -3.95 1.67 12.31
N GLY A 102 -3.44 1.23 13.46
CA GLY A 102 -4.08 0.16 14.25
C GLY A 102 -3.80 -1.26 13.76
N VAL A 103 -2.74 -1.47 12.96
CA VAL A 103 -2.34 -2.81 12.47
C VAL A 103 -0.84 -3.08 12.54
N GLY A 104 -0.12 -2.32 13.38
CA GLY A 104 1.27 -2.64 13.79
C GLY A 104 2.36 -1.65 13.38
N SER A 105 2.03 -0.62 12.58
CA SER A 105 3.00 0.44 12.22
C SER A 105 3.39 1.30 13.42
N LEU A 106 4.68 1.62 13.52
CA LEU A 106 5.27 2.50 14.54
C LEU A 106 5.23 3.98 14.13
N LEU A 107 5.10 4.26 12.83
CA LEU A 107 5.16 5.60 12.29
C LEU A 107 3.75 6.25 12.24
N PRO A 108 3.59 7.51 12.66
CA PRO A 108 2.32 8.20 12.53
C PRO A 108 1.85 8.26 11.08
N ALA A 109 0.55 8.06 10.85
CA ALA A 109 -0.08 8.11 9.53
C ALA A 109 0.33 9.31 8.65
N PRO A 110 0.34 10.57 9.14
CA PRO A 110 0.73 11.72 8.31
C PRO A 110 2.14 11.56 7.73
N LEU A 111 3.10 11.12 8.55
CA LEU A 111 4.49 10.93 8.12
C LEU A 111 4.62 9.81 7.08
N ARG A 112 3.93 8.69 7.29
CA ARG A 112 3.90 7.58 6.31
C ARG A 112 3.35 8.04 4.97
N LEU A 113 2.28 8.81 4.97
CA LEU A 113 1.64 9.31 3.75
C LEU A 113 2.50 10.38 3.05
N MET A 114 3.24 11.21 3.78
CA MET A 114 4.26 12.08 3.18
C MET A 114 5.35 11.28 2.46
N VAL A 115 5.86 10.22 3.10
CA VAL A 115 6.85 9.31 2.51
C VAL A 115 6.30 8.66 1.24
N LEU A 116 5.12 8.03 1.31
CA LEU A 116 4.46 7.40 0.17
C LEU A 116 4.26 8.37 -0.99
N LEU A 117 3.64 9.53 -0.74
CA LEU A 117 3.42 10.55 -1.76
C LEU A 117 4.72 11.03 -2.41
N LYS A 118 5.82 11.16 -1.65
CA LYS A 118 7.12 11.52 -2.22
C LYS A 118 7.65 10.45 -3.17
N ILE A 119 7.53 9.17 -2.81
CA ILE A 119 7.88 8.04 -3.69
C ILE A 119 7.05 8.11 -4.98
N HIS A 120 5.73 8.23 -4.85
CA HIS A 120 4.80 8.24 -5.98
C HIS A 120 5.03 9.41 -6.94
N HIS A 121 5.36 10.60 -6.42
CA HIS A 121 5.79 11.74 -7.25
C HIS A 121 7.10 11.44 -7.99
N THR A 122 8.06 10.81 -7.33
CA THR A 122 9.36 10.46 -7.94
C THR A 122 9.19 9.48 -9.11
N HIS A 123 8.22 8.55 -9.01
CA HIS A 123 7.92 7.59 -10.08
C HIS A 123 6.87 8.05 -11.09
N ASN A 124 6.30 9.24 -10.93
CA ASN A 124 5.12 9.69 -11.69
C ASN A 124 3.96 8.68 -11.64
N ALA A 125 3.74 8.06 -10.48
CA ALA A 125 2.76 7.00 -10.27
C ALA A 125 1.36 7.57 -10.03
N ARG A 126 0.70 7.99 -11.12
CA ARG A 126 -0.62 8.64 -11.09
C ARG A 126 -1.67 7.88 -10.28
N TYR A 127 -1.78 6.56 -10.49
CA TYR A 127 -2.72 5.72 -9.77
C TYR A 127 -2.51 5.87 -8.26
N MET A 128 -1.30 5.58 -7.79
CA MET A 128 -0.94 5.63 -6.38
C MET A 128 -1.01 7.03 -5.78
N LEU A 129 -0.66 8.08 -6.53
CA LEU A 129 -0.84 9.47 -6.12
C LEU A 129 -2.29 9.80 -5.77
N ALA A 130 -3.25 9.36 -6.58
CA ALA A 130 -4.67 9.64 -6.34
C ALA A 130 -5.18 8.94 -5.07
N HIS A 131 -4.88 7.64 -4.91
CA HIS A 131 -5.25 6.87 -3.71
C HIS A 131 -4.62 7.46 -2.43
N HIS A 132 -3.33 7.79 -2.48
CA HIS A 132 -2.60 8.28 -1.31
C HIS A 132 -2.85 9.75 -1.00
N THR A 133 -3.29 10.56 -1.97
CA THR A 133 -3.73 11.92 -1.69
C THR A 133 -5.01 11.91 -0.87
N MET A 134 -5.96 11.01 -1.20
CA MET A 134 -7.19 10.84 -0.44
C MET A 134 -6.91 10.40 1.00
N LEU A 135 -6.07 9.37 1.15
CA LEU A 135 -5.66 8.89 2.47
C LEU A 135 -4.86 9.96 3.24
N GLY A 136 -3.99 10.71 2.54
CA GLY A 136 -3.22 11.83 3.08
C GLY A 136 -4.10 12.91 3.70
N ARG A 137 -5.17 13.31 3.00
CA ARG A 137 -6.15 14.26 3.53
C ARG A 137 -6.88 13.71 4.76
N ALA A 138 -7.26 12.44 4.74
CA ALA A 138 -7.88 11.79 5.89
C ALA A 138 -6.94 11.74 7.11
N ALA A 139 -5.62 11.79 6.89
CA ALA A 139 -4.60 11.93 7.94
C ALA A 139 -4.28 13.39 8.32
N GLY A 140 -4.93 14.39 7.71
CA GLY A 140 -4.72 15.80 8.02
C GLY A 140 -3.67 16.50 7.15
N LEU A 141 -3.18 15.90 6.06
CA LEU A 141 -2.34 16.61 5.09
C LEU A 141 -3.19 17.62 4.30
N ASP A 142 -2.89 18.90 4.46
CA ASP A 142 -3.55 19.98 3.72
C ASP A 142 -2.95 20.21 2.32
N GLN A 143 -3.47 21.23 1.61
CA GLN A 143 -2.99 21.57 0.27
C GLN A 143 -1.52 22.03 0.24
N GLN A 144 -1.03 22.68 1.29
CA GLN A 144 0.36 23.15 1.34
C GLN A 144 1.32 21.96 1.43
N HIS A 145 0.99 20.96 2.24
CA HIS A 145 1.75 19.72 2.32
C HIS A 145 1.77 18.99 0.96
N LEU A 146 0.60 18.79 0.35
CA LEU A 146 0.47 18.07 -0.92
C LEU A 146 1.21 18.79 -2.06
N HIS A 147 1.08 20.12 -2.15
CA HIS A 147 1.81 20.91 -3.13
C HIS A 147 3.33 20.82 -2.91
N ALA A 148 3.81 20.93 -1.67
CA ALA A 148 5.23 20.83 -1.36
C ALA A 148 5.82 19.46 -1.72
N LEU A 149 5.11 18.36 -1.43
CA LEU A 149 5.54 17.00 -1.76
C LEU A 149 5.73 16.76 -3.27
N SER A 150 4.95 17.45 -4.10
CA SER A 150 5.03 17.34 -5.56
C SER A 150 6.32 17.90 -6.17
N ARG A 151 7.08 18.68 -5.39
CA ARG A 151 8.28 19.37 -5.86
C ARG A 151 9.54 18.55 -5.67
N ALA A 152 10.55 18.80 -6.50
CA ALA A 152 11.87 18.19 -6.38
C ALA A 152 12.52 18.52 -5.02
N ASP A 153 12.36 19.75 -4.54
CA ASP A 153 12.93 20.32 -3.32
C ASP A 153 12.05 20.11 -2.06
N ALA A 154 11.12 19.15 -2.08
CA ALA A 154 10.20 18.88 -0.96
C ALA A 154 10.91 18.75 0.40
N ALA A 155 12.11 18.16 0.43
CA ALA A 155 12.88 17.94 1.66
C ALA A 155 13.42 19.22 2.32
N VAL A 156 13.31 20.39 1.69
CA VAL A 156 13.68 21.69 2.30
C VAL A 156 12.49 22.64 2.44
N ALA A 157 11.27 22.17 2.15
CA ALA A 157 10.09 23.02 2.23
C ALA A 157 9.79 23.41 3.70
N PRO A 158 9.43 24.67 3.97
CA PRO A 158 9.24 25.18 5.34
C PRO A 158 7.98 24.64 6.03
N VAL A 159 7.04 24.07 5.27
CA VAL A 159 5.83 23.44 5.81
C VAL A 159 6.12 22.17 6.62
N PHE A 160 7.26 21.51 6.37
CA PHE A 160 7.65 20.28 7.07
C PHE A 160 8.61 20.58 8.22
N SER A 161 8.44 19.89 9.34
CA SER A 161 9.37 19.85 10.46
C SER A 161 10.73 19.22 10.06
N PRO A 162 11.81 19.40 10.86
CA PRO A 162 13.09 18.73 10.63
C PRO A 162 12.97 17.20 10.48
N ARG A 163 12.14 16.56 11.32
CA ARG A 163 11.88 15.12 11.29
C ARG A 163 11.21 14.67 10.01
N GLU A 164 10.20 15.41 9.54
CA GLU A 164 9.51 15.12 8.27
C GLU A 164 10.42 15.34 7.06
N ARG A 165 11.22 16.42 7.06
CA ARG A 165 12.20 16.70 6.01
C ARG A 165 13.23 15.57 5.87
N ALA A 166 13.73 15.04 6.98
CA ALA A 166 14.64 13.90 6.98
C ALA A 166 14.00 12.64 6.37
N ALA A 167 12.74 12.35 6.70
CA ALA A 167 11.99 11.24 6.12
C ALA A 167 11.74 11.41 4.61
N ILE A 168 11.36 12.62 4.17
CA ILE A 168 11.12 12.95 2.74
C ILE A 168 12.43 12.84 1.94
N ALA A 169 13.55 13.31 2.50
CA ALA A 169 14.86 13.18 1.87
C ALA A 169 15.26 11.70 1.71
N TRP A 170 15.10 10.91 2.78
CA TRP A 170 15.37 9.47 2.73
C TRP A 170 14.50 8.76 1.69
N ALA A 171 13.20 9.05 1.67
CA ALA A 171 12.26 8.48 0.70
C ALA A 171 12.69 8.76 -0.74
N ALA A 172 13.07 10.00 -1.07
CA ALA A 172 13.54 10.35 -2.42
C ALA A 172 14.79 9.55 -2.85
N LEU A 173 15.71 9.29 -1.92
CA LEU A 173 16.89 8.48 -2.20
C LEU A 173 16.58 6.98 -2.34
N VAL A 174 15.65 6.45 -1.53
CA VAL A 174 15.22 5.05 -1.64
C VAL A 174 14.49 4.81 -2.96
N ALA A 175 13.59 5.72 -3.37
CA ALA A 175 12.88 5.65 -4.66
C ALA A 175 13.84 5.52 -5.86
N THR A 176 14.94 6.26 -5.82
CA THR A 176 15.94 6.27 -6.91
C THR A 176 17.05 5.23 -6.73
N ASN A 177 16.91 4.33 -5.74
CA ASN A 177 17.91 3.33 -5.38
C ASN A 177 19.32 3.94 -5.16
N SER A 178 19.35 5.16 -4.62
CA SER A 178 20.58 5.93 -4.38
C SER A 178 20.96 6.01 -2.89
N ALA A 179 20.02 5.68 -1.99
CA ALA A 179 20.19 5.73 -0.53
C ALA A 179 21.48 5.07 -0.01
N LYS A 180 21.90 3.93 -0.59
CA LYS A 180 23.13 3.20 -0.19
C LYS A 180 24.44 3.99 -0.34
N ARG A 181 24.41 5.14 -1.03
CA ARG A 181 25.58 5.97 -1.34
C ARG A 181 25.59 7.29 -0.57
N ASP A 182 24.57 7.55 0.26
CA ASP A 182 24.39 8.85 0.91
C ASP A 182 24.36 8.71 2.44
N ASP A 183 25.56 8.56 3.02
CA ASP A 183 25.74 8.48 4.47
C ASP A 183 25.36 9.78 5.18
N ALA A 184 25.39 10.92 4.48
CA ALA A 184 25.02 12.21 5.04
C ALA A 184 23.51 12.27 5.33
N VAL A 185 22.67 11.89 4.35
CA VAL A 185 21.22 11.82 4.55
C VAL A 185 20.85 10.74 5.58
N PHE A 186 21.51 9.57 5.57
CA PHE A 186 21.29 8.57 6.62
C PHE A 186 21.73 9.07 8.01
N GLY A 187 22.82 9.84 8.07
CA GLY A 187 23.30 10.50 9.28
C GLY A 187 22.27 11.49 9.85
N GLU A 188 21.62 12.28 8.99
CA GLU A 188 20.53 13.17 9.39
C GLU A 188 19.29 12.39 9.86
N LEU A 189 18.91 11.32 9.13
CA LEU A 189 17.78 10.46 9.48
C LEU A 189 17.88 9.92 10.92
N LYS A 190 19.06 9.44 11.31
CA LYS A 190 19.33 8.89 12.65
C LYS A 190 19.21 9.89 13.79
N LYS A 191 19.23 11.20 13.52
CA LYS A 191 19.00 12.22 14.55
C LYS A 191 17.54 12.26 14.99
N HIS A 192 16.62 11.85 14.11
CA HIS A 192 15.18 11.98 14.32
C HIS A 192 14.48 10.65 14.54
N PHE A 193 15.06 9.53 14.07
CA PHE A 193 14.41 8.22 14.07
C PHE A 193 15.28 7.15 14.73
N ASN A 194 14.63 6.26 15.47
CA ASN A 194 15.29 5.08 16.04
C ASN A 194 15.45 3.97 14.98
N PRO A 195 16.24 2.90 15.25
CA PRO A 195 16.47 1.84 14.28
C PRO A 195 15.19 1.13 13.78
N ALA A 196 14.19 0.93 14.64
CA ALA A 196 12.94 0.27 14.25
C ALA A 196 12.13 1.15 13.28
N GLU A 197 12.01 2.45 13.58
CA GLU A 197 11.35 3.43 12.70
C GLU A 197 12.05 3.54 11.33
N ILE A 198 13.39 3.51 11.31
CA ILE A 198 14.17 3.54 10.07
C ILE A 198 13.93 2.30 9.21
N VAL A 199 13.93 1.11 9.82
CA VAL A 199 13.65 -0.16 9.10
C VAL A 199 12.24 -0.13 8.52
N GLU A 200 11.24 0.24 9.33
CA GLU A 200 9.85 0.31 8.88
C GLU A 200 9.68 1.33 7.74
N MET A 201 10.22 2.54 7.89
CA MET A 201 10.15 3.58 6.86
C MET A 201 10.83 3.16 5.56
N THR A 202 11.98 2.49 5.65
CA THR A 202 12.70 2.01 4.46
C THR A 202 11.93 0.90 3.75
N ALA A 203 11.32 -0.01 4.51
CA ALA A 203 10.43 -1.04 3.96
C ALA A 203 9.18 -0.43 3.31
N LEU A 204 8.58 0.59 3.94
CA LEU A 204 7.47 1.38 3.38
C LEU A 204 7.86 2.02 2.03
N CYS A 205 9.04 2.63 1.95
CA CYS A 205 9.54 3.20 0.69
C CYS A 205 9.67 2.13 -0.41
N ALA A 206 10.22 0.96 -0.07
CA ALA A 206 10.45 -0.12 -1.02
C ALA A 206 9.14 -0.72 -1.53
N ILE A 207 8.17 -0.95 -0.65
CA ILE A 207 6.88 -1.51 -1.05
C ILE A 207 6.04 -0.52 -1.87
N ALA A 208 6.11 0.78 -1.57
CA ALA A 208 5.51 1.83 -2.39
C ALA A 208 6.11 1.85 -3.80
N SER A 209 7.44 1.75 -3.90
CA SER A 209 8.15 1.67 -5.17
C SER A 209 7.73 0.43 -5.97
N ASN A 210 7.53 -0.71 -5.30
CA ASN A 210 7.00 -1.91 -5.94
C ASN A 210 5.62 -1.67 -6.55
N ALA A 211 4.68 -1.13 -5.77
CA ALA A 211 3.33 -0.83 -6.24
C ALA A 211 3.34 0.14 -7.43
N ASP A 212 4.10 1.22 -7.34
CA ASP A 212 4.26 2.21 -8.43
C ASP A 212 4.74 1.58 -9.72
N LEU A 213 5.82 0.78 -9.64
CA LEU A 213 6.43 0.14 -10.80
C LEU A 213 5.47 -0.87 -11.44
N VAL A 214 4.77 -1.68 -10.64
CA VAL A 214 3.78 -2.65 -11.14
C VAL A 214 2.63 -1.91 -11.84
N TYR A 215 2.02 -0.94 -11.19
CA TYR A 215 0.81 -0.29 -11.73
C TYR A 215 1.11 0.64 -12.91
N ASN A 216 2.26 1.31 -12.92
CA ASN A 216 2.72 2.07 -14.07
C ASN A 216 3.04 1.15 -15.26
N ALA A 217 3.76 0.04 -15.03
CA ALA A 217 4.10 -0.90 -16.09
C ALA A 217 2.85 -1.50 -16.75
N LEU A 218 1.87 -1.89 -15.93
CA LEU A 218 0.61 -2.46 -16.39
C LEU A 218 -0.41 -1.43 -16.86
N ARG A 219 -0.16 -0.13 -16.65
CA ARG A 219 -1.10 0.97 -16.95
C ARG A 219 -2.46 0.77 -16.26
N VAL A 220 -2.43 0.40 -14.98
CA VAL A 220 -3.66 0.22 -14.20
C VAL A 220 -4.44 1.54 -14.19
N PRO A 221 -5.69 1.56 -14.68
CA PRO A 221 -6.46 2.78 -14.78
C PRO A 221 -6.93 3.23 -13.39
N LEU A 222 -7.00 4.55 -13.19
CA LEU A 222 -7.61 5.12 -12.01
C LEU A 222 -9.11 4.86 -12.00
N GLU A 223 -9.66 4.60 -10.83
CA GLU A 223 -11.09 4.47 -10.59
C GLU A 223 -11.82 5.80 -10.86
N PRO A 224 -13.13 5.75 -11.15
CA PRO A 224 -13.96 6.95 -11.11
C PRO A 224 -13.82 7.66 -9.77
N ALA A 225 -13.88 8.99 -9.83
CA ALA A 225 -13.81 9.88 -8.67
C ALA A 225 -14.69 9.44 -7.49
N THR A 226 -15.94 9.06 -7.77
CA THR A 226 -16.90 8.61 -6.76
C THR A 226 -16.41 7.38 -5.99
N ALA A 227 -15.85 6.39 -6.68
CA ALA A 227 -15.35 5.16 -6.07
C ALA A 227 -14.12 5.41 -5.17
N LEU A 228 -13.23 6.34 -5.55
CA LEU A 228 -12.08 6.72 -4.71
C LEU A 228 -12.53 7.35 -3.39
N GLY A 229 -13.56 8.21 -3.42
CA GLY A 229 -14.11 8.84 -2.22
C GLY A 229 -14.64 7.82 -1.21
N GLU A 230 -15.25 6.74 -1.68
CA GLU A 230 -15.82 5.71 -0.81
C GLU A 230 -14.77 4.84 -0.13
N MET A 231 -13.62 4.59 -0.78
CA MET A 231 -12.56 3.71 -0.28
C MET A 231 -11.72 4.31 0.86
N TYR A 232 -11.61 5.64 0.95
CA TYR A 232 -10.66 6.32 1.85
C TYR A 232 -11.32 7.24 2.87
N ARG A 233 -12.42 6.78 3.47
CA ARG A 233 -13.11 7.56 4.50
C ARG A 233 -12.26 7.79 5.74
N ALA A 234 -11.41 6.84 6.14
CA ALA A 234 -10.58 6.89 7.35
C ALA A 234 -9.19 6.27 7.13
N VAL A 235 -8.19 6.72 7.90
CA VAL A 235 -6.84 6.11 7.92
C VAL A 235 -6.79 4.88 8.84
N ALA A 236 -7.61 4.93 9.88
CA ALA A 236 -8.02 3.79 10.69
C ALA A 236 -8.23 2.51 9.88
N ALA A 237 -7.48 1.44 10.17
CA ALA A 237 -7.98 0.11 9.87
C ALA A 237 -8.97 -0.33 10.96
N ASP A 238 -9.95 -1.14 10.57
CA ASP A 238 -10.65 -2.01 11.50
C ASP A 238 -9.83 -3.30 11.63
N PRO A 239 -9.16 -3.55 12.77
CA PRO A 239 -8.31 -4.74 12.92
C PRO A 239 -9.08 -6.05 12.78
N ALA A 240 -10.40 -6.04 13.06
CA ALA A 240 -11.24 -7.21 12.89
C ALA A 240 -11.37 -7.62 11.41
N ARG A 241 -11.35 -6.65 10.49
CA ARG A 241 -11.36 -6.93 9.04
C ARG A 241 -10.06 -7.57 8.56
N LEU A 242 -8.91 -7.10 9.06
CA LEU A 242 -7.62 -7.73 8.76
C LEU A 242 -7.56 -9.16 9.30
N ARG A 243 -8.03 -9.37 10.53
CA ARG A 243 -8.13 -10.71 11.10
C ARG A 243 -9.04 -11.63 10.28
N ALA A 244 -10.25 -11.18 9.95
CA ALA A 244 -11.19 -11.94 9.14
C ALA A 244 -10.63 -12.28 7.75
N TYR A 245 -9.87 -11.35 7.15
CA TYR A 245 -9.15 -11.60 5.90
C TYR A 245 -8.14 -12.75 6.05
N LEU A 246 -7.30 -12.71 7.09
CA LEU A 246 -6.29 -13.75 7.33
C LEU A 246 -6.94 -15.10 7.65
N GLU A 247 -8.01 -15.12 8.44
CA GLU A 247 -8.80 -16.33 8.71
C GLU A 247 -9.40 -16.91 7.42
N ALA A 248 -9.93 -16.07 6.53
CA ALA A 248 -10.43 -16.50 5.23
C ALA A 248 -9.31 -17.08 4.34
N VAL A 249 -8.10 -16.49 4.34
CA VAL A 249 -6.94 -17.02 3.62
C VAL A 249 -6.50 -18.37 4.18
N ILE A 250 -6.50 -18.55 5.50
CA ILE A 250 -6.14 -19.82 6.16
C ILE A 250 -7.21 -20.89 5.92
N ALA A 251 -8.49 -20.52 5.93
CA ALA A 251 -9.60 -21.44 5.66
C ALA A 251 -9.59 -21.93 4.21
N ASP A 252 -9.24 -21.05 3.26
CA ASP A 252 -9.11 -21.36 1.83
C ASP A 252 -7.71 -21.90 1.46
N TRP A 253 -6.91 -22.32 2.46
CA TRP A 253 -5.54 -22.75 2.21
C TRP A 253 -5.49 -24.08 1.45
N PRO A 254 -4.79 -24.18 0.30
CA PRO A 254 -4.82 -25.38 -0.51
C PRO A 254 -3.99 -26.51 0.13
N ALA A 255 -4.50 -27.74 0.05
CA ALA A 255 -3.77 -28.94 0.50
C ALA A 255 -2.49 -29.17 -0.34
N THR A 256 -2.52 -28.79 -1.61
CA THR A 256 -1.38 -28.81 -2.53
C THR A 256 -1.27 -27.45 -3.21
N MET A 257 -0.09 -26.81 -3.13
CA MET A 257 0.14 -25.57 -3.88
C MET A 257 -0.03 -25.84 -5.39
N PRO A 258 -0.62 -24.91 -6.14
CA PRO A 258 -0.78 -25.05 -7.58
C PRO A 258 0.57 -25.40 -8.22
N ALA A 259 0.57 -26.38 -9.13
CA ALA A 259 1.75 -26.64 -9.93
C ALA A 259 2.10 -25.38 -10.74
N ILE A 260 3.40 -25.13 -10.89
CA ILE A 260 3.89 -24.22 -11.93
C ILE A 260 3.73 -25.00 -13.24
N ASP A 261 2.51 -25.08 -13.75
CA ASP A 261 2.27 -25.67 -15.06
C ASP A 261 3.00 -24.81 -16.09
N ALA A 262 3.85 -25.43 -16.91
CA ALA A 262 4.66 -24.75 -17.93
C ALA A 262 3.85 -24.27 -19.15
N GLY A 263 2.52 -24.21 -19.03
CA GLY A 263 1.60 -23.80 -20.09
C GLY A 263 0.82 -22.52 -19.74
N PRO A 264 0.39 -21.74 -20.74
CA PRO A 264 -0.38 -20.52 -20.49
C PRO A 264 -1.72 -20.86 -19.82
N ARG A 265 -1.98 -20.26 -18.66
CA ARG A 265 -3.34 -20.16 -18.12
C ARG A 265 -4.06 -19.14 -19.00
N GLY A 266 -5.08 -19.61 -19.72
CA GLY A 266 -5.84 -18.83 -20.71
C GLY A 266 -6.67 -17.71 -20.10
#